data_AF-A0A9P0BZ23-F1
#
_entry.id   AF-A0A9P0BZ23-F1
#
_cell.length_a   1.000
_cell.length_b   1.000
_cell.length_c   1.000
_cell.angle_alpha   90.00
_cell.angle_beta   90.00
_cell.angle_gamma   90.00
#
_symmetry.space_group_name_H-M   'P 1'
#
loop_
_entity.id
_entity.type
_entity.pdbx_description
1 polymer ?
#
loop_
_entity_poly.entity_id
_entity_poly.type
_entity_poly.pdbx_seq_one_letter_code
_entity_poly.pdbx_strand_id
1 'polypeptide(L)'
;MYKNLNRNDDRELQSYLGNVLNETLALRSFESTLHSGINAELERRDRLEQLKAERLGRGEYAFTAADEAQDKEKRKIFHQFLASRKADLNVWARTYRGHVTTLILKLALHAEVSLQTLAFRLDYSDFYKRGDAKLHEPLTYQHKRLSEIGLNLAKSKLTDRTKKK
;
A
#
# COMPACT_ATOMS: atom_id res chain seq x y z
N MET A 1 -5.02 -38.11 -0.42
CA MET A 1 -5.88 -37.09 0.23
C MET A 1 -5.13 -35.81 0.62
N TYR A 2 -3.88 -35.88 1.13
CA TYR A 2 -3.10 -34.69 1.54
C TYR A 2 -2.65 -33.71 0.42
N LYS A 3 -2.56 -34.13 -0.84
CA LYS A 3 -2.18 -33.24 -1.96
C LYS A 3 -3.26 -32.23 -2.38
N ASN A 4 -4.52 -32.46 -2.01
CA ASN A 4 -5.63 -31.59 -2.41
C ASN A 4 -5.85 -30.40 -1.46
N LEU A 5 -5.47 -30.53 -0.18
CA LEU A 5 -5.52 -29.41 0.78
C LEU A 5 -4.53 -28.31 0.37
N ASN A 6 -3.27 -28.70 0.10
CA ASN A 6 -2.20 -27.75 -0.24
C ASN A 6 -2.52 -26.93 -1.51
N ARG A 7 -3.15 -27.55 -2.52
CA ARG A 7 -3.52 -26.86 -3.77
C ARG A 7 -4.57 -25.78 -3.58
N ASN A 8 -5.48 -25.93 -2.60
CA ASN A 8 -6.49 -24.91 -2.34
C ASN A 8 -5.89 -23.74 -1.55
N ASP A 9 -5.03 -24.03 -0.56
CA ASP A 9 -4.32 -23.00 0.21
C ASP A 9 -3.38 -22.19 -0.70
N ASP A 10 -2.66 -22.85 -1.62
CA ASP A 10 -1.80 -22.18 -2.60
C ASP A 10 -2.59 -21.25 -3.53
N ARG A 11 -3.78 -21.65 -3.97
CA ARG A 11 -4.68 -20.82 -4.82
C ARG A 11 -5.24 -19.64 -4.06
N GLU A 12 -5.62 -19.84 -2.81
CA GLU A 12 -6.11 -18.76 -1.94
C GLU A 12 -4.99 -17.72 -1.71
N LEU A 13 -3.77 -18.18 -1.45
CA LEU A 13 -2.61 -17.32 -1.28
C LEU A 13 -2.27 -16.52 -2.54
N GLN A 14 -2.32 -17.17 -3.71
CA GLN A 14 -2.16 -16.49 -5.00
C GLN A 14 -3.24 -15.42 -5.22
N SER A 15 -4.48 -15.69 -4.82
CA SER A 15 -5.57 -14.71 -4.88
C SER A 15 -5.28 -13.48 -4.01
N TYR A 16 -4.84 -13.67 -2.77
CA TYR A 16 -4.48 -12.55 -1.89
C TYR A 16 -3.30 -11.73 -2.42
N LEU A 17 -2.27 -12.40 -2.95
CA LEU A 17 -1.16 -11.70 -3.60
C LEU A 17 -1.63 -10.92 -4.83
N GLY A 18 -2.53 -11.50 -5.62
CA GLY A 18 -3.18 -10.84 -6.76
C GLY A 18 -3.96 -9.59 -6.33
N ASN A 19 -4.69 -9.65 -5.22
CA ASN A 19 -5.42 -8.49 -4.68
C ASN A 19 -4.47 -7.37 -4.25
N VAL A 20 -3.41 -7.69 -3.51
CA VAL A 20 -2.39 -6.71 -3.09
C VAL A 20 -1.71 -6.07 -4.31
N LEU A 21 -1.41 -6.86 -5.35
CA LEU A 21 -0.84 -6.35 -6.60
C LEU A 21 -1.81 -5.42 -7.33
N ASN A 22 -3.07 -5.84 -7.47
CA ASN A 22 -4.11 -5.05 -8.13
C ASN A 22 -4.33 -3.71 -7.42
N GLU A 23 -4.33 -3.70 -6.09
CA GLU A 23 -4.39 -2.48 -5.30
C GLU A 23 -3.15 -1.61 -5.51
N THR A 24 -1.96 -2.19 -5.61
CA THR A 24 -0.74 -1.42 -5.90
C THR A 24 -0.80 -0.78 -7.29
N LEU A 25 -1.33 -1.49 -8.29
CA LEU A 25 -1.51 -0.97 -9.65
C LEU A 25 -2.57 0.13 -9.70
N ALA A 26 -3.69 -0.06 -9.01
CA ALA A 26 -4.70 0.98 -8.88
C ALA A 26 -4.09 2.25 -8.25
N LEU A 27 -3.11 2.14 -7.33
CA LEU A 27 -2.47 3.29 -6.66
C LEU A 27 -1.75 4.18 -7.65
N ARG A 28 -1.10 3.56 -8.63
CA ARG A 28 -0.49 4.29 -9.74
C ARG A 28 -1.51 5.07 -10.55
N SER A 29 -2.67 4.49 -10.83
CA SER A 29 -3.74 5.17 -11.56
C SER A 29 -4.31 6.36 -10.77
N PHE A 30 -4.51 6.19 -9.47
CA PHE A 30 -4.94 7.26 -8.57
C PHE A 30 -3.90 8.38 -8.48
N GLU A 31 -2.62 8.05 -8.30
CA GLU A 31 -1.51 9.00 -8.27
C GLU A 31 -1.49 9.83 -9.56
N SER A 32 -1.59 9.17 -10.72
CA SER A 32 -1.63 9.84 -12.02
C SER A 32 -2.80 10.82 -12.13
N THR A 33 -3.99 10.43 -11.68
CA THR A 33 -5.18 11.28 -11.71
C THR A 33 -5.05 12.48 -10.77
N LEU A 34 -4.53 12.26 -9.56
CA LEU A 34 -4.28 13.32 -8.58
C LEU A 34 -3.25 14.33 -9.11
N HIS A 35 -2.12 13.85 -9.62
CA HIS A 35 -1.08 14.70 -10.19
C HIS A 35 -1.59 15.50 -11.39
N SER A 36 -2.29 14.86 -12.32
CA SER A 36 -2.87 15.56 -13.48
C SER A 36 -3.84 16.66 -13.04
N GLY A 37 -4.70 16.40 -12.04
CA GLY A 37 -5.63 17.40 -11.53
C GLY A 37 -4.95 18.57 -10.83
N ILE A 38 -3.89 18.31 -10.05
CA ILE A 38 -3.09 19.36 -9.40
C ILE A 38 -2.36 20.21 -10.43
N ASN A 39 -1.71 19.60 -11.41
CA ASN A 39 -0.98 20.31 -12.45
C ASN A 39 -1.92 21.19 -13.29
N ALA A 40 -3.09 20.67 -13.66
CA ALA A 40 -4.08 21.45 -14.38
C ALA A 40 -4.55 22.69 -13.59
N GLU A 41 -4.70 22.59 -12.26
CA GLU A 41 -5.03 23.75 -11.42
C GLU A 41 -3.87 24.74 -11.31
N LEU A 42 -2.62 24.28 -11.20
CA LEU A 42 -1.45 25.15 -11.19
C LEU A 42 -1.34 25.94 -12.51
N GLU A 43 -1.40 25.25 -13.65
CA GLU A 43 -1.40 25.89 -14.97
C GLU A 43 -2.57 26.86 -15.16
N ARG A 44 -3.74 26.56 -14.58
CA ARG A 44 -4.89 27.47 -14.61
C ARG A 44 -4.60 28.75 -13.83
N ARG A 45 -3.97 28.67 -12.66
CA ARG A 45 -3.59 29.83 -11.85
C ARG A 45 -2.52 30.66 -12.54
N ASP A 46 -1.51 30.01 -13.13
CA ASP A 46 -0.45 30.70 -13.85
C ASP A 46 -1.01 31.49 -15.05
N ARG A 47 -1.90 30.85 -15.84
CA ARG A 47 -2.61 31.54 -16.93
C ARG A 47 -3.46 32.71 -16.45
N LEU A 48 -4.07 32.60 -15.28
CA LEU A 48 -4.87 33.68 -14.71
C LEU A 48 -4.02 34.88 -14.34
N GLU A 49 -2.85 34.66 -13.73
CA GLU A 49 -1.91 35.73 -13.39
C GLU A 49 -1.30 36.39 -14.64
N GLN A 50 -0.97 35.59 -15.66
CA GLN A 50 -0.55 36.12 -16.97
C GLN A 50 -1.63 37.03 -17.59
N LEU A 51 -2.88 36.58 -17.61
CA LEU A 51 -4.00 37.37 -18.14
C LEU A 51 -4.19 38.69 -17.38
N LYS A 52 -4.07 38.68 -16.05
CA LYS A 52 -4.15 39.89 -15.22
C LYS A 52 -3.03 40.87 -15.59
N ALA A 53 -1.80 40.38 -15.72
CA ALA A 53 -0.64 41.20 -16.10
C ALA A 53 -0.81 41.81 -17.50
N GLU A 54 -1.29 41.04 -18.47
CA GLU A 54 -1.56 41.52 -19.84
C GLU A 54 -2.65 42.60 -19.88
N ARG A 55 -3.71 42.48 -19.08
CA ARG A 55 -4.76 43.50 -19.00
C ARG A 55 -4.26 44.78 -18.35
N LEU A 56 -3.48 44.66 -17.27
CA LEU A 56 -2.82 45.82 -16.64
C LEU A 56 -1.89 46.56 -17.61
N GLY A 57 -1.12 45.82 -18.42
CA GLY A 57 -0.25 46.41 -19.44
C GLY A 57 -1.02 47.18 -20.53
N ARG A 58 -2.30 46.84 -20.75
CA ARG A 58 -3.21 47.55 -21.66
C ARG A 58 -3.97 48.70 -21.00
N GLY A 59 -3.78 48.93 -19.71
CA GLY A 59 -4.57 49.90 -18.92
C GLY A 59 -6.00 49.46 -18.64
N GLU A 60 -6.32 48.17 -18.85
CA GLU A 60 -7.61 47.57 -18.55
C GLU A 60 -7.68 47.12 -17.08
N TYR A 61 -8.90 46.88 -16.59
CA TYR A 61 -9.08 46.23 -15.29
C TYR A 61 -8.46 44.83 -15.30
N ALA A 62 -7.50 44.59 -14.39
CA ALA A 62 -6.78 43.32 -14.29
C ALA A 62 -7.72 42.12 -14.09
N PHE A 63 -8.75 42.31 -13.27
CA PHE A 63 -9.61 41.25 -12.77
C PHE A 63 -11.02 41.81 -12.54
N THR A 64 -11.99 41.28 -13.28
CA THR A 64 -13.38 41.75 -13.20
C THR A 64 -14.17 40.93 -12.18
N ALA A 65 -15.34 41.42 -11.78
CA ALA A 65 -16.26 40.67 -10.93
C ALA A 65 -16.70 39.34 -11.55
N ALA A 66 -16.82 39.28 -12.89
CA ALA A 66 -17.11 38.04 -13.60
C ALA A 66 -15.94 37.05 -13.53
N ASP A 67 -14.70 37.53 -13.70
CA ASP A 67 -13.50 36.69 -13.55
C ASP A 67 -13.37 36.16 -12.11
N GLU A 68 -13.69 36.99 -11.11
CA GLU A 68 -13.68 36.60 -9.69
C GLU A 68 -14.71 35.51 -9.40
N ALA A 69 -15.94 35.66 -9.89
CA ALA A 69 -16.98 34.64 -9.76
C ALA A 69 -16.57 33.32 -10.41
N GLN A 70 -15.97 33.38 -11.61
CA GLN A 70 -15.47 32.20 -12.31
C GLN A 70 -14.30 31.54 -11.57
N ASP A 71 -13.31 32.30 -11.11
CA ASP A 71 -12.17 31.77 -10.34
C ASP A 71 -12.63 31.13 -9.04
N LYS A 72 -13.59 31.75 -8.34
CA LYS A 72 -14.19 31.20 -7.13
C LYS A 72 -14.85 29.85 -7.37
N GLU A 73 -15.63 29.72 -8.45
CA GLU A 73 -16.25 28.44 -8.81
C GLU A 73 -15.20 27.38 -9.20
N LYS A 74 -14.19 27.75 -9.99
CA LYS A 74 -13.09 26.82 -10.34
C LYS A 74 -12.32 26.34 -9.11
N ARG A 75 -12.02 27.24 -8.16
CA ARG A 75 -11.41 26.87 -6.88
C ARG A 75 -12.30 25.93 -6.10
N LYS A 76 -13.60 26.20 -6.02
CA LYS A 76 -14.55 25.33 -5.32
C LYS A 76 -14.54 23.91 -5.91
N ILE A 77 -14.60 23.79 -7.24
CA ILE A 77 -14.49 22.50 -7.95
C ILE A 77 -13.17 21.80 -7.59
N PHE A 78 -12.04 22.52 -7.59
CA PHE A 78 -10.75 21.94 -7.21
C PHE A 78 -10.71 21.47 -5.75
N HIS A 79 -11.31 22.20 -4.81
CA HIS A 79 -11.41 21.76 -3.41
C HIS A 79 -12.27 20.49 -3.28
N GLN A 80 -13.38 20.40 -4.03
CA GLN A 80 -14.20 19.20 -4.08
C GLN A 80 -13.43 18.01 -4.66
N PHE A 81 -12.65 18.24 -5.73
CA PHE A 81 -11.75 17.24 -6.29
C PHE A 81 -10.76 16.72 -5.24
N LEU A 82 -10.05 17.60 -4.52
CA LEU A 82 -9.10 17.20 -3.47
C LEU A 82 -9.78 16.42 -2.33
N ALA A 83 -10.96 16.88 -1.89
CA ALA A 83 -11.73 16.19 -0.86
C ALA A 83 -12.14 14.78 -1.30
N SER A 84 -12.61 14.62 -2.55
CA SER A 84 -12.91 13.32 -3.14
C SER A 84 -11.67 12.44 -3.22
N ARG A 85 -10.55 12.95 -3.74
CA ARG A 85 -9.30 12.17 -3.83
C ARG A 85 -8.81 11.72 -2.45
N LYS A 86 -8.90 12.58 -1.43
CA LYS A 86 -8.56 12.23 -0.04
C LYS A 86 -9.47 11.14 0.51
N ALA A 87 -10.78 11.19 0.25
CA ALA A 87 -11.72 10.16 0.66
C ALA A 87 -11.38 8.80 0.01
N ASP A 88 -11.14 8.80 -1.30
CA ASP A 88 -10.75 7.60 -2.05
C ASP A 88 -9.44 6.99 -1.50
N LEU A 89 -8.42 7.81 -1.23
CA LEU A 89 -7.15 7.37 -0.65
C LEU A 89 -7.35 6.74 0.73
N ASN A 90 -8.22 7.30 1.57
CA ASN A 90 -8.51 6.74 2.89
C ASN A 90 -9.21 5.38 2.80
N VAL A 91 -10.15 5.23 1.87
CA VAL A 91 -10.82 3.94 1.62
C VAL A 91 -9.78 2.92 1.21
N TRP A 92 -8.94 3.28 0.24
CA TRP A 92 -7.92 2.39 -0.25
C TRP A 92 -6.88 2.00 0.80
N ALA A 93 -6.36 2.94 1.57
CA ALA A 93 -5.39 2.65 2.60
C ALA A 93 -5.93 1.60 3.58
N ARG A 94 -7.24 1.61 3.86
CA ARG A 94 -7.91 0.59 4.67
C ARG A 94 -8.01 -0.74 3.93
N THR A 95 -8.44 -0.75 2.67
CA THR A 95 -8.56 -1.98 1.87
C THR A 95 -7.21 -2.67 1.68
N TYR A 96 -6.19 -1.92 1.28
CA TYR A 96 -4.82 -2.40 1.11
C TYR A 96 -4.25 -2.96 2.40
N ARG A 97 -4.40 -2.22 3.51
CA ARG A 97 -3.99 -2.72 4.82
C ARG A 97 -4.71 -4.03 5.16
N GLY A 98 -6.00 -4.13 4.89
CA GLY A 98 -6.78 -5.34 5.08
C GLY A 98 -6.20 -6.53 4.32
N HIS A 99 -6.03 -6.41 3.00
CA HIS A 99 -5.49 -7.49 2.17
C HIS A 99 -4.05 -7.88 2.55
N VAL A 100 -3.18 -6.91 2.82
CA VAL A 100 -1.80 -7.18 3.28
C VAL A 100 -1.81 -7.92 4.63
N THR A 101 -2.66 -7.49 5.58
CA THR A 101 -2.77 -8.16 6.88
C THR A 101 -3.25 -9.60 6.71
N THR A 102 -4.27 -9.83 5.89
CA THR A 102 -4.76 -11.19 5.60
C THR A 102 -3.71 -12.05 4.92
N LEU A 103 -2.97 -11.51 3.95
CA LEU A 103 -1.89 -12.22 3.27
C LEU A 103 -0.80 -12.66 4.25
N ILE A 104 -0.32 -11.73 5.10
CA ILE A 104 0.71 -12.02 6.11
C ILE A 104 0.22 -13.10 7.09
N LEU A 105 -1.04 -13.03 7.55
CA LEU A 105 -1.62 -14.04 8.43
C LEU A 105 -1.66 -15.42 7.76
N LYS A 106 -2.11 -15.49 6.50
CA LYS A 106 -2.16 -16.74 5.74
C LYS A 106 -0.78 -17.34 5.52
N LEU A 107 0.23 -16.51 5.23
CA LEU A 107 1.63 -16.94 5.14
C LEU A 107 2.15 -17.48 6.48
N ALA A 108 1.85 -16.81 7.59
CA ALA A 108 2.29 -17.21 8.92
C ALA A 108 1.66 -18.52 9.42
N LEU A 109 0.44 -18.84 8.97
CA LEU A 109 -0.28 -20.07 9.31
C LEU A 109 -0.05 -21.21 8.30
N HIS A 110 0.70 -20.96 7.22
CA HIS A 110 0.92 -21.94 6.18
C HIS A 110 1.77 -23.13 6.66
N ALA A 111 1.54 -24.34 6.14
CA ALA A 111 2.29 -25.54 6.57
C ALA A 111 3.79 -25.51 6.18
N GLU A 112 4.13 -24.72 5.15
CA GLU A 112 5.51 -24.58 4.66
C GLU A 112 6.30 -23.53 5.46
N VAL A 113 7.40 -23.96 6.08
CA VAL A 113 8.28 -23.12 6.92
C VAL A 113 8.89 -21.94 6.15
N SER A 114 9.16 -22.11 4.85
CA SER A 114 9.71 -21.03 4.01
C SER A 114 8.73 -19.84 3.90
N LEU A 115 7.43 -20.12 3.76
CA LEU A 115 6.36 -19.13 3.68
C LEU A 115 6.08 -18.47 5.04
N GLN A 116 6.15 -19.24 6.13
CA GLN A 116 6.14 -18.67 7.48
C GLN A 116 7.30 -17.68 7.70
N THR A 117 8.49 -18.06 7.23
CA THR A 117 9.69 -17.20 7.31
C THR A 117 9.52 -15.92 6.47
N LEU A 118 8.88 -16.02 5.31
CA LEU A 118 8.52 -14.87 4.49
C LEU A 118 7.55 -13.93 5.25
N ALA A 119 6.52 -14.48 5.90
CA ALA A 119 5.58 -13.69 6.72
C ALA A 119 6.31 -12.88 7.79
N PHE A 120 7.27 -13.50 8.49
CA PHE A 120 8.09 -12.83 9.50
C PHE A 120 8.94 -11.70 8.92
N ARG A 121 9.49 -11.87 7.72
CA ARG A 121 10.27 -10.82 7.04
C ARG A 121 9.39 -9.66 6.57
N LEU A 122 8.17 -9.95 6.12
CA LEU A 122 7.22 -8.94 5.64
C LEU A 122 6.65 -8.10 6.78
N ASP A 123 6.45 -8.66 7.97
CA ASP A 123 5.97 -7.96 9.16
C ASP A 123 7.05 -7.80 10.24
N TYR A 124 8.26 -7.43 9.85
CA TYR A 124 9.38 -7.28 10.78
C TYR A 124 9.12 -6.22 11.87
N SER A 125 8.32 -5.19 11.57
CA SER A 125 7.96 -4.12 12.51
C SER A 125 6.77 -4.44 13.43
N ASP A 126 6.17 -5.64 13.32
CA ASP A 126 4.90 -6.01 13.97
C ASP A 126 3.79 -4.96 13.74
N PHE A 127 3.80 -4.32 12.57
CA PHE A 127 2.86 -3.23 12.25
C PHE A 127 1.45 -3.79 12.01
N TYR A 128 1.38 -5.00 11.44
CA TYR A 128 0.12 -5.65 11.08
C TYR A 128 -0.46 -6.51 12.21
N LYS A 129 0.37 -6.96 13.17
CA LYS A 129 -0.05 -7.69 14.38
C LYS A 129 -0.80 -6.87 15.43
N ARG A 130 -0.59 -5.55 15.49
CA ARG A 130 -1.17 -4.69 16.54
C ARG A 130 -2.67 -4.43 16.38
N GLY A 131 -3.26 -4.77 15.23
CA GLY A 131 -4.64 -4.45 14.89
C GLY A 131 -5.67 -5.56 15.12
N ASP A 132 -5.24 -6.81 15.35
CA ASP A 132 -6.14 -7.96 15.44
C ASP A 132 -5.79 -8.84 16.65
N ALA A 133 -6.72 -9.01 17.60
CA ALA A 133 -6.50 -9.73 18.85
C ALA A 133 -6.11 -11.21 18.65
N LYS A 134 -6.37 -11.76 17.45
CA LYS A 134 -5.96 -13.13 17.05
C LYS A 134 -4.46 -13.26 16.78
N LEU A 135 -3.73 -12.15 16.63
CA LEU A 135 -2.28 -12.11 16.44
C LEU A 135 -1.50 -11.95 17.77
N HIS A 136 -2.21 -11.92 18.91
CA HIS A 136 -1.63 -11.71 20.24
C HIS A 136 -1.01 -12.97 20.85
N GLU A 137 -1.13 -14.13 20.22
CA GLU A 137 -0.22 -15.24 20.55
C GLU A 137 1.14 -14.92 19.93
N PRO A 138 2.21 -14.78 20.75
CA PRO A 138 3.51 -14.44 20.23
C PRO A 138 3.99 -15.56 19.30
N LEU A 139 3.81 -15.37 17.99
CA LEU A 139 4.49 -16.15 16.96
C LEU A 139 6.01 -16.12 17.21
N THR A 140 6.50 -15.16 17.98
CA THR A 140 7.90 -15.03 18.39
C THR A 140 8.40 -16.19 19.23
N TYR A 141 7.62 -16.82 20.12
CA TYR A 141 8.18 -17.91 20.93
C TYR A 141 8.27 -19.23 20.14
N GLN A 142 7.20 -19.58 19.43
CA GLN A 142 7.18 -20.81 18.63
C GLN A 142 8.07 -20.72 17.38
N HIS A 143 8.12 -19.57 16.68
CA HIS A 143 9.00 -19.41 15.51
C HIS A 143 10.45 -19.17 15.87
N LYS A 144 10.77 -18.51 17.00
CA LYS A 144 12.15 -18.46 17.51
C LYS A 144 12.63 -19.86 17.85
N ARG A 145 11.81 -20.67 18.51
CA ARG A 145 12.13 -22.07 18.80
C ARG A 145 12.24 -22.92 17.53
N LEU A 146 11.35 -22.76 16.54
CA LEU A 146 11.44 -23.49 15.26
C LEU A 146 12.64 -23.03 14.41
N SER A 147 12.98 -21.73 14.43
CA SER A 147 14.18 -21.21 13.80
C SER A 147 15.45 -21.68 14.52
N GLU A 148 15.47 -21.70 15.85
CA GLU A 148 16.57 -22.25 16.65
C GLU A 148 16.71 -23.76 16.46
N ILE A 149 15.61 -24.52 16.42
CA ILE A 149 15.59 -25.96 16.13
C ILE A 149 16.10 -26.20 14.69
N GLY A 150 15.65 -25.40 13.71
CA GLY A 150 16.13 -25.48 12.33
C GLY A 150 17.61 -25.16 12.20
N LEU A 151 18.10 -24.14 12.93
CA LEU A 151 19.51 -23.76 12.96
C LEU A 151 20.37 -24.82 13.66
N ASN A 152 19.88 -25.40 14.76
CA ASN A 152 20.57 -26.45 15.52
C ASN A 152 20.61 -27.77 14.74
N LEU A 153 19.54 -28.11 14.01
CA LEU A 153 19.50 -29.27 13.13
C LEU A 153 20.43 -29.09 11.90
N ALA A 154 20.55 -27.87 11.37
CA ALA A 154 21.51 -27.56 10.32
C ALA A 154 22.96 -27.66 10.85
N LYS A 155 23.23 -27.15 12.06
CA LYS A 155 24.54 -27.26 12.72
C LYS A 155 24.93 -28.70 13.04
N SER A 156 24.02 -29.54 13.54
CA SER A 156 24.31 -30.94 13.84
C SER A 156 24.67 -31.75 12.59
N LYS A 157 23.97 -31.53 11.48
CA LYS A 157 24.28 -32.14 10.17
C LYS A 157 25.63 -31.70 9.61
N LEU A 158 26.06 -30.46 9.88
CA LEU A 158 27.38 -29.96 9.49
C LEU A 158 28.49 -30.61 10.34
N THR A 159 28.27 -30.78 11.64
CA THR A 159 29.25 -31.43 12.53
C THR A 159 29.37 -32.94 12.31
N ASP A 160 28.30 -33.62 11.89
CA ASP A 160 28.36 -35.05 11.54
C ASP A 160 29.06 -35.28 10.19
N ARG A 161 29.01 -34.30 9.28
CA ARG A 161 29.74 -34.35 8.00
C ARG A 161 31.25 -34.15 8.17
N THR A 162 31.69 -33.38 9.18
CA THR A 162 33.12 -33.15 9.44
C THR A 162 33.78 -34.28 10.22
N LYS A 163 33.02 -35.11 10.95
CA LYS A 163 33.53 -36.32 11.64
C LYS A 163 33.67 -37.55 10.74
N LYS A 164 33.22 -37.49 9.48
CA LYS A 164 33.28 -38.58 8.50
C LYS A 164 34.38 -38.41 7.44
N LYS A 165 35.41 -37.60 7.71
CA LYS A 165 36.63 -37.52 6.91
C LYS A 165 37.82 -38.00 7.72
#